data_AF-A0A497AI36-F1
#
_entry.id   AF-A0A497AI36-F1
#
_cell.length_a   1.000
_cell.length_b   1.000
_cell.length_c   1.000
_cell.angle_alpha   90.00
_cell.angle_beta   90.00
_cell.angle_gamma   90.00
#
_symmetry.space_group_name_H-M   'P 1'
#
loop_
_entity.id
_entity.type
_entity.pdbx_description
1 polymer ?
#
loop_
_entity_poly.entity_id
_entity_poly.type
_entity_poly.pdbx_seq_one_letter_code
_entity_poly.pdbx_strand_id
1 'polypeptide(L)' 'MIRIEFTEEEIKELHREHLYNSHPLVRKRCEVVYLKALGYPHQETGHIVRISQPTLRGYSNEEYADQ' A
#
# COMPACT_ATOMS: atom_id res chain seq x y z
N MET A 1 -1.26 -1.12 14.41
CA MET A 1 -0.37 -1.21 13.23
C MET A 1 0.96 -0.60 13.62
N ILE A 2 2.05 -1.30 13.35
CA ILE A 2 3.41 -0.79 13.52
C ILE A 2 3.51 0.51 12.71
N ARG A 3 3.99 1.59 13.32
CA ARG A 3 4.29 2.84 12.61
C ARG A 3 5.66 2.65 11.98
N ILE A 4 5.68 2.42 10.68
CA ILE A 4 6.90 2.41 9.88
C ILE A 4 7.08 3.83 9.39
N GLU A 5 8.21 4.44 9.75
CA GLU A 5 8.61 5.74 9.21
C GLU A 5 9.27 5.50 7.87
N PHE A 6 8.72 6.13 6.82
CA PHE A 6 9.28 6.04 5.47
C PHE A 6 10.15 7.28 5.21
N THR A 7 11.27 7.06 4.54
CA THR A 7 12.08 8.17 4.03
C THR A 7 11.44 8.79 2.78
N GLU A 8 11.82 10.02 2.44
CA GLU A 8 11.33 10.68 1.22
C GLU A 8 11.69 9.91 -0.06
N GLU A 9 12.82 9.21 -0.06
CA GLU A 9 13.26 8.37 -1.18
C GLU A 9 12.36 7.13 -1.34
N GLU A 10 12.02 6.46 -0.24
CA GLU A 10 11.08 5.33 -0.25
C GLU A 10 9.67 5.75 -0.68
N ILE A 11 9.21 6.93 -0.25
CA ILE A 11 7.91 7.47 -0.70
C ILE A 11 7.92 7.70 -2.21
N LYS A 12 9.02 8.19 -2.79
CA LYS A 12 9.17 8.36 -4.23
C LYS A 12 9.21 7.02 -4.97
N GLU A 13 9.88 6.02 -4.40
CA GLU A 13 9.92 4.68 -4.98
C GLU A 13 8.53 4.04 -4.99
N LEU A 14 7.80 4.10 -3.87
CA LEU A 14 6.41 3.63 -3.77
C LEU A 14 5.50 4.33 -4.78
N HIS A 15 5.66 5.64 -4.96
CA HIS A 15 4.93 6.42 -5.96
C HIS A 15 5.22 5.91 -7.39
N ARG A 16 6.50 5.69 -7.71
CA ARG A 16 6.90 5.13 -9.00
C ARG A 16 6.36 3.71 -9.20
N GLU A 17 6.46 2.85 -8.20
CA GLU A 17 6.02 1.47 -8.30
C GLU A 17 4.50 1.35 -8.50
N HIS A 18 3.68 2.12 -7.77
CA HIS A 18 2.23 2.01 -7.96
C HIS A 18 1.76 2.49 -9.34
N LEU A 19 2.52 3.38 -9.99
CA LEU A 19 2.22 3.86 -11.33
C LEU A 19 2.71 2.90 -12.43
N TYR A 20 3.94 2.39 -12.30
CA TYR A 20 4.65 1.74 -13.41
C TYR A 20 4.83 0.23 -13.27
N ASN A 21 4.59 -0.38 -12.10
CA ASN A 21 4.83 -1.82 -11.93
C ASN A 21 3.93 -2.64 -12.87
N SER A 22 4.43 -3.68 -13.51
CA SER A 22 3.63 -4.48 -14.45
C SER A 22 2.48 -5.23 -13.78
N HIS A 23 2.59 -5.53 -12.48
CA HIS A 23 1.63 -6.38 -11.79
C HIS A 23 0.55 -5.55 -11.05
N PRO A 24 -0.75 -5.72 -11.39
CA PRO A 24 -1.83 -4.88 -10.84
C PRO A 24 -2.01 -5.02 -9.33
N LEU A 25 -1.71 -6.20 -8.77
CA LEU A 25 -1.73 -6.41 -7.32
C LEU A 25 -0.60 -5.67 -6.61
N VAL A 26 0.60 -5.63 -7.21
CA VAL A 26 1.74 -4.92 -6.64
C VAL A 26 1.48 -3.42 -6.69
N ARG A 27 0.87 -2.91 -7.77
CA ARG A 27 0.44 -1.50 -7.84
C ARG A 27 -0.44 -1.11 -6.67
N LYS A 28 -1.50 -1.89 -6.41
CA LYS A 28 -2.43 -1.63 -5.29
C LYS A 28 -1.75 -1.73 -3.93
N ARG A 29 -0.82 -2.66 -3.75
CA ARG A 29 -0.03 -2.77 -2.50
C ARG A 29 0.84 -1.53 -2.30
N CYS A 30 1.61 -1.13 -3.32
CA CYS A 30 2.43 0.07 -3.27
C CYS A 30 1.58 1.32 -3.01
N GLU A 31 0.39 1.41 -3.60
CA GLU A 31 -0.55 2.52 -3.37
C GLU A 31 -1.05 2.56 -1.91
N VAL A 32 -1.39 1.41 -1.32
CA VAL A 32 -1.78 1.32 0.10
C VAL A 32 -0.64 1.74 1.02
N VAL A 33 0.59 1.28 0.74
CA VAL A 33 1.77 1.62 1.54
C VAL A 33 2.12 3.10 1.39
N TYR A 34 2.08 3.64 0.17
CA TYR A 34 2.27 5.05 -0.13
C TYR A 34 1.29 5.95 0.64
N LEU A 35 -0.01 5.64 0.62
CA LEU A 35 -1.02 6.40 1.36
C LEU A 35 -0.80 6.31 2.87
N LYS A 36 -0.39 5.17 3.40
CA LYS A 36 -0.04 5.07 4.82
C LYS A 36 1.21 5.87 5.17
N ALA A 37 2.22 5.88 4.31
CA ALA A 37 3.43 6.70 4.48
C ALA A 37 3.11 8.20 4.51
N LEU A 38 2.12 8.64 3.73
CA LEU A 38 1.59 10.01 3.76
C LEU A 38 0.71 10.32 4.99
N GLY A 39 0.42 9.33 5.84
CA GLY A 39 -0.36 9.50 7.07
C GLY A 39 -1.88 9.33 6.90
N TYR A 40 -2.36 8.81 5.77
CA TYR A 40 -3.79 8.54 5.60
C TYR A 40 -4.27 7.43 6.56
N PRO A 41 -5.46 7.56 7.15
CA PRO A 41 -6.01 6.54 8.01
C PRO A 41 -6.43 5.31 7.19
N HIS A 42 -6.27 4.12 7.80
CA HIS A 42 -6.53 2.82 7.16
C HIS A 42 -7.91 2.71 6.47
N GLN A 43 -8.95 3.30 7.06
CA GLN A 43 -10.30 3.33 6.49
C GLN A 43 -10.33 4.12 5.17
N GLU A 44 -9.71 5.31 5.14
CA GLU A 44 -9.66 6.15 3.94
C GLU A 44 -8.78 5.54 2.87
N THR A 45 -7.64 4.94 3.23
CA THR A 45 -6.79 4.22 2.28
C THR A 45 -7.58 3.14 1.50
N GLY A 46 -8.45 2.38 2.19
CA GLY A 46 -9.30 1.39 1.51
C GLY A 46 -10.30 1.99 0.55
N HIS A 47 -10.83 3.17 0.89
CA HIS A 47 -11.73 3.91 0.03
C HIS A 47 -11.03 4.45 -1.22
N ILE A 48 -9.82 5.02 -1.06
CA ILE A 48 -9.02 5.60 -2.14
C ILE A 48 -8.59 4.50 -3.14
N VAL A 49 -8.01 3.41 -2.63
CA VAL A 49 -7.50 2.29 -3.46
C VAL A 49 -8.65 1.38 -3.97
N ARG A 50 -9.89 1.64 -3.54
CA ARG A 50 -11.09 0.85 -3.87
C ARG A 50 -10.93 -0.64 -3.59
N ILE A 51 -10.41 -0.97 -2.40
CA ILE A 51 -10.27 -2.35 -1.93
C ILE A 51 -11.05 -2.54 -0.63
N SER A 52 -11.63 -3.73 -0.49
CA SER A 52 -12.35 -4.10 0.74
C SER A 52 -11.39 -4.13 1.94
N GLN A 53 -11.87 -3.76 3.12
CA GLN A 53 -11.11 -3.84 4.37
C GLN A 53 -10.44 -5.21 4.62
N PRO A 54 -11.06 -6.38 4.35
CA PRO A 54 -10.37 -7.67 4.46
C PRO A 54 -9.16 -7.79 3.52
N THR A 55 -9.27 -7.28 2.29
CA THR A 55 -8.17 -7.25 1.31
C THR A 55 -7.04 -6.33 1.78
N LEU A 56 -7.38 -5.17 2.33
CA LEU A 56 -6.40 -4.22 2.87
C LEU A 56 -5.66 -4.80 4.10
N ARG A 57 -6.38 -5.57 4.92
CA ARG A 57 -5.80 -6.33 6.03
C ARG A 57 -4.86 -7.43 5.52
N GLY A 58 -5.25 -8.14 4.46
CA GLY A 58 -4.44 -9.17 3.81
C GLY A 58 -3.15 -8.62 3.17
N TYR A 59 -3.11 -7.35 2.76
CA TYR A 59 -1.86 -6.70 2.33
C TYR A 59 -0.96 -6.27 3.48
N SER A 60 -1.50 -6.17 4.69
CA SER A 60 -0.73 -5.80 5.88
C SER A 60 -0.25 -7.02 6.66
N ASN A 61 -0.83 -8.20 6.42
CA ASN A 61 -0.34 -9.49 6.90
C ASN A 61 0.50 -10.10 5.78
N GLU A 62 1.77 -10.37 6.05
CA GLU A 62 2.77 -10.93 5.15
C GLU A 62 2.40 -12.31 4.52
N GLU A 63 1.24 -12.87 4.87
CA GLU A 63 0.74 -14.20 4.50
C GLU A 63 0.25 -14.38 3.04
N TYR A 64 0.29 -13.35 2.20
CA TYR A 64 -0.15 -13.45 0.79
C TYR A 64 0.92 -13.00 -0.21
N ALA A 65 2.20 -13.23 0.09
CA ALA A 65 3.29 -12.91 -0.82
C ALA A 65 3.48 -13.93 -1.97
N ASP A 66 2.81 -15.09 -1.93
CA ASP A 66 2.97 -16.15 -2.94
C ASP A 66 1.63 -16.85 -3.24
N GLN A 67 0.79 -16.23 -4.09
CA GLN A 67 -0.29 -16.89 -4.85
C GLN A 67 -0.54 -16.14 -6.16
#